data_AF-A0A833ADM2-F1
#
_entry.id   AF-A0A833ADM2-F1
#
_cell.length_a   1.000
_cell.length_b   1.000
_cell.length_c   1.000
_cell.angle_alpha   90.00
_cell.angle_beta   90.00
_cell.angle_gamma   90.00
#
_symmetry.space_group_name_H-M   'P 1'
#
loop_
_entity.id
_entity.type
_entity.pdbx_description
1 polymer ?
#
loop_
_entity_poly.entity_id
_entity_poly.type
_entity_poly.pdbx_seq_one_letter_code
_entity_poly.pdbx_strand_id
1 'polypeptide(L)'
;RLVDASKIAFNPLVLVTGETPAERAKQIVDIIRTLYHIGPLQASILEDAILDAYALYGFDLYTPYTGKSTTFPQPSDIVKILAKYCSRDHASVQSLLNYVKGLLFYGENPIDINLLLRENVILDLHRLPTPTHQLFYVETVTRLMMESFRRGGEASKPKRVVIIDEAHIFLPRSSQRESPLSRIFIELRKYGVMGILITQSPLDIDERILVNTSLKISLTLNEPKTLNYVARILAGFEIGDRVEAIKAILASLPRGYAIVKPSVLPSPLLIRLKTPISADKA
;
A
#
# COMPACT_ATOMS: atom_id res chain seq x y z
N ARG A 1 14.71 14.63 -1.76
CA ARG A 1 13.98 15.54 -0.86
C ARG A 1 13.26 14.72 0.19
N LEU A 2 13.37 15.08 1.48
CA LEU A 2 12.59 14.45 2.56
C LEU A 2 11.30 15.23 2.78
N VAL A 3 10.17 14.53 2.88
CA VAL A 3 8.84 15.10 3.05
C VAL A 3 8.16 14.39 4.22
N ASP A 4 7.76 15.16 5.24
CA ASP A 4 7.04 14.66 6.41
C ASP A 4 5.55 14.53 6.09
N ALA A 5 5.04 13.29 6.10
CA ALA A 5 3.66 13.01 5.72
C ALA A 5 2.63 13.60 6.71
N SER A 6 3.01 13.81 7.97
CA SER A 6 2.09 14.38 8.98
C SER A 6 1.70 15.83 8.71
N LYS A 7 2.50 16.56 7.90
CA LYS A 7 2.25 17.95 7.51
C LYS A 7 1.41 18.09 6.23
N ILE A 8 1.12 16.97 5.57
CA ILE A 8 0.40 16.93 4.30
C ILE A 8 -1.06 16.60 4.55
N ALA A 9 -1.92 17.55 4.19
CA ALA A 9 -3.35 17.35 4.12
C ALA A 9 -3.66 16.40 2.98
N PHE A 10 -4.45 15.37 3.25
CA PHE A 10 -5.09 14.60 2.20
C PHE A 10 -6.53 14.31 2.57
N ASN A 11 -7.39 14.33 1.56
CA ASN A 11 -8.76 13.91 1.69
C ASN A 11 -8.91 12.58 0.92
N PRO A 12 -9.16 11.45 1.62
CA PRO A 12 -9.32 10.16 0.97
C PRO A 12 -10.55 10.09 0.06
N LEU A 13 -11.47 11.07 0.12
CA LEU A 13 -12.68 11.15 -0.72
C LEU A 13 -12.46 11.95 -2.02
N VAL A 14 -11.23 12.38 -2.30
CA VAL A 14 -10.92 13.00 -3.59
C VAL A 14 -10.95 11.93 -4.68
N LEU A 15 -11.74 12.18 -5.73
CA LEU A 15 -11.84 11.31 -6.90
C LEU A 15 -10.74 11.61 -7.91
N VAL A 16 -10.26 10.55 -8.56
CA VAL A 16 -9.39 10.66 -9.74
C VAL A 16 -10.23 10.63 -11.02
N THR A 17 -9.75 11.22 -12.12
CA THR A 17 -10.51 11.25 -13.38
C THR A 17 -10.80 9.84 -13.88
N GLY A 18 -12.07 9.57 -14.16
CA GLY A 18 -12.56 8.27 -14.61
C GLY A 18 -12.94 7.31 -13.48
N GLU A 19 -12.80 7.69 -12.21
CA GLU A 19 -13.33 6.95 -11.05
C GLU A 19 -14.74 7.45 -10.70
N THR A 20 -15.63 6.53 -10.32
CA THR A 20 -16.97 6.85 -9.81
C THR A 20 -16.98 6.97 -8.28
N PRO A 21 -17.88 7.78 -7.69
CA PRO A 21 -18.08 7.79 -6.24
C PRO A 21 -18.35 6.41 -5.64
N ALA A 22 -19.11 5.55 -6.33
CA ALA A 22 -19.39 4.19 -5.89
C ALA A 22 -18.15 3.29 -5.84
N GLU A 23 -17.26 3.38 -6.83
CA GLU A 23 -15.98 2.66 -6.79
C GLU A 23 -15.12 3.15 -5.63
N ARG A 24 -15.06 4.47 -5.42
CA ARG A 24 -14.25 5.03 -4.33
C ARG A 24 -14.80 4.65 -2.95
N ALA A 25 -16.11 4.64 -2.77
CA ALA A 25 -16.75 4.21 -1.54
C ALA A 25 -16.37 2.77 -1.19
N LYS A 26 -16.47 1.85 -2.15
CA LYS A 26 -16.05 0.45 -1.97
C LYS A 26 -14.59 0.30 -1.58
N GLN A 27 -13.69 1.05 -2.23
CA GLN A 27 -12.27 1.04 -1.88
C GLN A 27 -12.02 1.46 -0.43
N ILE A 28 -12.65 2.56 0.02
CA ILE A 28 -12.51 3.03 1.40
C ILE A 28 -13.05 1.99 2.39
N VAL A 29 -14.20 1.39 2.09
CA VAL A 29 -14.80 0.31 2.89
C VAL A 29 -13.87 -0.91 2.98
N ASP A 30 -13.27 -1.34 1.86
CA ASP A 30 -12.35 -2.46 1.83
C ASP A 30 -11.08 -2.19 2.67
N ILE A 31 -10.57 -0.95 2.68
CA ILE A 31 -9.44 -0.55 3.54
C ILE A 31 -9.83 -0.65 5.02
N ILE A 32 -10.97 -0.05 5.41
CA ILE A 32 -11.47 -0.11 6.80
C ILE A 32 -11.72 -1.56 7.21
N ARG A 33 -12.27 -2.39 6.31
CA ARG A 33 -12.51 -3.81 6.57
C ARG A 33 -11.23 -4.61 6.75
N THR A 34 -10.17 -4.26 6.02
CA THR A 34 -8.85 -4.90 6.16
C THR A 34 -8.22 -4.55 7.51
N LEU A 35 -8.37 -3.32 7.97
CA LEU A 35 -7.75 -2.83 9.22
C LEU A 35 -8.52 -3.22 10.49
N TYR A 36 -9.85 -3.13 10.44
CA TYR A 36 -10.71 -3.24 11.62
C TYR A 36 -11.62 -4.48 11.59
N HIS A 37 -11.51 -5.31 10.54
CA HIS A 37 -12.27 -6.55 10.37
C HIS A 37 -13.79 -6.37 10.51
N ILE A 38 -14.33 -5.25 10.01
CA ILE A 38 -15.77 -4.94 10.14
C ILE A 38 -16.65 -5.96 9.39
N GLY A 39 -17.83 -6.24 9.95
CA GLY A 39 -18.78 -7.19 9.38
C GLY A 39 -19.52 -6.66 8.13
N PRO A 40 -20.26 -7.52 7.41
CA PRO A 40 -21.01 -7.12 6.21
C PRO A 40 -22.01 -5.99 6.44
N LEU A 41 -22.71 -6.00 7.58
CA LEU A 41 -23.66 -4.95 7.93
C LEU A 41 -22.96 -3.60 8.13
N GLN A 42 -21.88 -3.58 8.89
CA GLN A 42 -21.06 -2.37 9.10
C GLN A 42 -20.48 -1.85 7.78
N ALA A 43 -20.04 -2.76 6.90
CA ALA A 43 -19.54 -2.40 5.58
C ALA A 43 -20.63 -1.71 4.73
N SER A 44 -21.85 -2.26 4.71
CA SER A 44 -23.00 -1.65 4.02
C SER A 44 -23.35 -0.27 4.59
N ILE A 45 -23.41 -0.13 5.92
CA ILE A 45 -23.73 1.13 6.58
C ILE A 45 -22.67 2.20 6.25
N LEU A 46 -21.40 1.82 6.23
CA LEU A 46 -20.31 2.72 5.87
C LEU A 46 -20.34 3.12 4.40
N GLU A 47 -20.62 2.17 3.50
CA GLU A 47 -20.75 2.43 2.06
C GLU A 47 -21.86 3.46 1.81
N ASP A 48 -23.05 3.23 2.38
CA ASP A 48 -24.20 4.14 2.26
C ASP A 48 -23.86 5.55 2.77
N ALA A 49 -23.18 5.65 3.93
CA ALA A 49 -22.80 6.94 4.49
C ALA A 49 -21.80 7.71 3.62
N ILE A 50 -20.88 7.00 2.94
CA ILE A 50 -19.93 7.61 1.99
C ILE A 50 -20.67 8.08 0.73
N LEU A 51 -21.57 7.25 0.19
CA LEU A 51 -22.37 7.59 -0.99
C LEU A 51 -23.27 8.81 -0.73
N ASP A 52 -23.94 8.86 0.42
CA ASP A 52 -24.73 10.01 0.85
C ASP A 52 -23.86 11.28 0.95
N ALA A 53 -22.61 11.15 1.42
CA ALA A 53 -21.69 12.29 1.47
C ALA A 53 -21.38 12.82 0.07
N TYR A 54 -21.13 11.95 -0.91
CA TYR A 54 -20.93 12.38 -2.30
C TYR A 54 -22.19 13.01 -2.91
N ALA A 55 -23.37 12.43 -2.66
CA ALA A 55 -24.63 12.94 -3.15
C ALA A 55 -24.92 14.36 -2.63
N LEU A 56 -24.62 14.64 -1.35
CA LEU A 56 -24.75 15.98 -0.76
C LEU A 56 -23.84 17.03 -1.42
N TYR A 57 -22.73 16.61 -2.01
CA TYR A 57 -21.82 17.47 -2.78
C TYR A 57 -22.13 17.52 -4.28
N GLY A 58 -23.29 16.96 -4.70
CA GLY A 58 -23.78 17.03 -6.07
C GLY A 58 -23.13 16.06 -7.05
N PHE A 59 -22.43 15.02 -6.56
CA PHE A 59 -21.90 13.96 -7.41
C PHE A 59 -22.99 12.95 -7.79
N ASP A 60 -23.02 12.57 -9.07
CA ASP A 60 -23.73 11.35 -9.50
C ASP A 60 -22.88 10.12 -9.16
N LEU A 61 -23.48 9.16 -8.43
CA LEU A 61 -22.74 8.07 -7.78
C LEU A 61 -22.12 7.07 -8.76
N TYR A 62 -22.62 7.01 -9.99
CA TYR A 62 -22.23 6.01 -10.99
C TYR A 62 -21.62 6.65 -12.25
N THR A 63 -21.55 7.98 -12.30
CA THR A 63 -20.91 8.71 -13.39
C THR A 63 -19.43 8.95 -13.08
N PRO A 64 -18.51 8.58 -13.99
CA PRO A 64 -17.08 8.80 -13.78
C PRO A 64 -16.74 10.28 -13.62
N TYR A 65 -15.91 10.60 -12.63
CA TYR A 65 -15.47 11.95 -12.35
C TYR A 65 -14.65 12.53 -13.51
N THR A 66 -14.98 13.77 -13.91
CA THR A 66 -14.42 14.43 -15.11
C THR A 66 -13.30 15.43 -14.81
N GLY A 67 -12.97 15.69 -13.54
CA GLY A 67 -11.99 16.72 -13.17
C GLY A 67 -12.57 18.12 -12.93
N LYS A 68 -13.88 18.33 -13.11
CA LYS A 68 -14.52 19.66 -13.02
C LYS A 68 -14.82 20.14 -11.60
N SER A 69 -15.11 19.24 -10.66
CA SER A 69 -15.49 19.61 -9.29
C SER A 69 -14.25 19.72 -8.39
N THR A 70 -14.05 20.86 -7.74
CA THR A 70 -12.93 21.07 -6.82
C THR A 70 -13.31 20.84 -5.35
N THR A 71 -14.59 20.62 -5.07
CA THR A 71 -15.13 20.44 -3.72
C THR A 71 -15.57 18.99 -3.53
N PHE A 72 -15.01 18.33 -2.52
CA PHE A 72 -15.27 16.93 -2.20
C PHE A 72 -15.78 16.81 -0.76
N PRO A 73 -16.60 15.78 -0.46
CA PRO A 73 -16.95 15.47 0.91
C PRO A 73 -15.69 15.24 1.75
N GLN A 74 -15.77 15.53 3.04
CA GLN A 74 -14.70 15.29 4.01
C GLN A 74 -15.05 14.12 4.92
N PRO A 75 -14.06 13.45 5.54
CA PRO A 75 -14.36 12.41 6.52
C PRO A 75 -15.26 12.91 7.67
N SER A 76 -15.21 14.20 8.00
CA SER A 76 -16.14 14.83 8.96
C SER A 76 -17.60 14.79 8.52
N ASP A 77 -17.87 14.79 7.21
CA ASP A 77 -19.23 14.71 6.69
C ASP A 77 -19.78 13.29 6.82
N ILE A 78 -18.94 12.27 6.60
CA ILE A 78 -19.28 10.88 6.90
C ILE A 78 -19.63 10.72 8.39
N VAL A 79 -18.85 11.31 9.29
CA VAL A 79 -19.14 11.30 10.74
C VAL A 79 -20.52 11.90 11.03
N LYS A 80 -20.86 13.05 10.42
CA LYS A 80 -22.18 13.69 10.59
C LYS A 80 -23.32 12.80 10.05
N ILE A 81 -23.11 12.13 8.92
CA ILE A 81 -24.11 11.23 8.32
C ILE A 81 -24.31 9.98 9.18
N LEU A 82 -23.23 9.32 9.59
CA LEU A 82 -23.27 8.16 10.47
C LEU A 82 -23.99 8.50 11.79
N ALA A 83 -23.77 9.68 12.37
CA ALA A 83 -24.48 10.11 13.57
C ALA A 83 -26.01 10.16 13.39
N LYS A 84 -26.51 10.43 12.17
CA LYS A 84 -27.95 10.38 11.85
C LYS A 84 -28.47 8.95 11.71
N TYR A 85 -27.60 7.99 11.38
CA TYR A 85 -27.94 6.57 11.26
C TYR A 85 -27.98 5.84 12.61
N CYS A 86 -27.57 6.47 13.72
CA CYS A 86 -27.57 5.89 15.07
C CYS A 86 -28.90 5.24 15.48
N SER A 87 -30.03 5.70 14.94
CA SER A 87 -31.36 5.13 15.19
C SER A 87 -31.61 3.77 14.51
N ARG A 88 -30.82 3.41 13.50
CA ARG A 88 -30.95 2.15 12.74
C ARG A 88 -30.20 0.99 13.41
N ASP A 89 -28.97 1.23 13.85
CA ASP A 89 -28.12 0.26 14.55
C ASP A 89 -27.03 0.99 15.36
N HIS A 90 -27.31 1.22 16.64
CA HIS A 90 -26.45 2.05 17.48
C HIS A 90 -25.04 1.47 17.68
N ALA A 91 -24.92 0.16 17.87
CA ALA A 91 -23.63 -0.49 18.16
C ALA A 91 -22.72 -0.51 16.92
N SER A 92 -23.27 -0.85 15.76
CA SER A 92 -22.55 -0.82 14.49
C SER A 92 -22.10 0.59 14.15
N VAL A 93 -23.00 1.56 14.24
CA VAL A 93 -22.71 2.97 13.93
C VAL A 93 -21.67 3.55 14.87
N GLN A 94 -21.74 3.25 16.16
CA GLN A 94 -20.76 3.81 17.10
C GLN A 94 -19.35 3.24 16.89
N SER A 95 -19.25 1.97 16.50
CA SER A 95 -17.97 1.38 16.09
C SER A 95 -17.42 2.06 14.85
N LEU A 96 -18.26 2.27 13.82
CA LEU A 96 -17.89 2.96 12.58
C LEU A 96 -17.45 4.41 12.83
N LEU A 97 -18.12 5.14 13.72
CA LEU A 97 -17.74 6.50 14.09
C LEU A 97 -16.31 6.55 14.64
N ASN A 98 -15.89 5.57 15.44
CA ASN A 98 -14.52 5.49 15.94
C ASN A 98 -13.50 5.22 14.82
N TYR A 99 -13.84 4.34 13.87
CA TYR A 99 -12.97 4.03 12.74
C TYR A 99 -12.84 5.20 11.75
N VAL A 100 -13.95 5.86 11.43
CA VAL A 100 -13.99 7.00 10.50
C VAL A 100 -13.34 8.25 11.11
N LYS A 101 -13.41 8.44 12.43
CA LYS A 101 -12.61 9.49 13.09
C LYS A 101 -11.11 9.28 12.89
N GLY A 102 -10.65 8.05 12.75
CA GLY A 102 -9.27 7.71 12.37
C GLY A 102 -8.89 8.10 10.93
N LEU A 103 -9.85 8.57 10.13
CA LEU A 103 -9.63 9.14 8.78
C LEU A 103 -9.55 10.66 8.77
N LEU A 104 -9.73 11.32 9.91
CA LEU A 104 -9.60 12.77 10.00
C LEU A 104 -8.12 13.13 9.98
N PHE A 105 -7.62 13.54 8.82
CA PHE A 105 -6.26 14.02 8.66
C PHE A 105 -6.21 15.54 8.83
N TYR A 106 -5.32 15.98 9.71
CA TYR A 106 -5.08 17.38 10.02
C TYR A 106 -3.72 17.79 9.44
N GLY A 107 -3.62 17.81 8.12
CA GLY A 107 -2.48 18.44 7.47
C GLY A 107 -2.85 19.84 7.00
N GLU A 108 -1.85 20.72 6.88
CA GLU A 108 -2.06 22.11 6.44
C GLU A 108 -1.90 22.26 4.93
N ASN A 109 -1.10 21.40 4.29
CA ASN A 109 -0.69 21.54 2.90
C ASN A 109 -1.22 20.40 2.03
N PRO A 110 -1.94 20.65 0.92
CA PRO A 110 -2.39 19.58 0.04
C PRO A 110 -1.20 18.82 -0.54
N ILE A 111 -1.40 17.53 -0.83
CA ILE A 111 -0.37 16.72 -1.49
C ILE A 111 -0.09 17.24 -2.91
N ASP A 112 1.16 17.63 -3.17
CA ASP A 112 1.61 17.94 -4.52
C ASP A 112 2.14 16.67 -5.20
N ILE A 113 1.29 16.06 -6.01
CA ILE A 113 1.65 14.86 -6.78
C ILE A 113 2.72 15.16 -7.84
N ASN A 114 2.77 16.39 -8.38
CA ASN A 114 3.79 16.73 -9.36
C ASN A 114 5.19 16.69 -8.75
N LEU A 115 5.31 17.07 -7.47
CA LEU A 115 6.55 16.92 -6.72
C LEU A 115 6.99 15.46 -6.67
N LEU A 116 6.08 14.54 -6.31
CA LEU A 116 6.36 13.10 -6.25
C LEU A 116 6.72 12.50 -7.60
N LEU A 117 6.19 13.05 -8.69
CA LEU A 117 6.41 12.56 -10.04
C LEU A 117 7.68 13.09 -10.69
N ARG A 118 8.18 14.26 -10.27
CA ARG A 118 9.31 14.96 -10.91
C ARG A 118 10.62 14.81 -10.15
N GLU A 119 10.58 14.66 -8.83
CA GLU A 119 11.75 14.63 -7.97
C GLU A 119 11.96 13.26 -7.30
N ASN A 120 13.17 13.04 -6.78
CA ASN A 120 13.43 11.94 -5.85
C ASN A 120 12.92 12.34 -4.46
N VAL A 121 11.81 11.75 -4.04
CA VAL A 121 11.15 12.07 -2.77
C VAL A 121 11.20 10.87 -1.82
N ILE A 122 11.55 11.15 -0.57
CA ILE A 122 11.41 10.23 0.57
C ILE A 122 10.21 10.74 1.37
N LEU A 123 9.17 9.91 1.48
CA LEU A 123 7.99 10.19 2.29
C LEU A 123 8.16 9.55 3.65
N ASP A 124 8.33 10.37 4.68
CA ASP A 124 8.44 9.92 6.07
C ASP A 124 7.05 9.78 6.69
N LEU A 125 6.67 8.53 6.98
CA LEU A 125 5.39 8.14 7.56
C LEU A 125 5.46 7.95 9.08
N HIS A 126 6.64 8.04 9.70
CA HIS A 126 6.85 7.69 11.11
C HIS A 126 6.06 8.58 12.07
N ARG A 127 5.82 9.83 11.68
CA ARG A 127 5.07 10.82 12.48
C ARG A 127 3.55 10.70 12.34
N LEU A 128 3.06 9.81 11.47
CA LEU A 128 1.63 9.55 11.39
C LEU A 128 1.18 8.74 12.62
N PRO A 129 0.04 9.10 13.23
CA PRO A 129 -0.29 8.65 14.59
C PRO A 129 -0.70 7.17 14.67
N THR A 130 -1.21 6.58 13.58
CA THR A 130 -1.64 5.18 13.59
C THR A 130 -1.30 4.46 12.28
N PRO A 131 -1.24 3.11 12.26
CA PRO A 131 -1.10 2.33 11.03
C PRO A 131 -2.19 2.63 10.00
N THR A 132 -3.42 2.94 10.45
CA THR A 132 -4.51 3.41 9.58
C THR A 132 -4.11 4.67 8.83
N HIS A 133 -3.49 5.64 9.51
CA HIS A 133 -3.04 6.87 8.88
C HIS A 133 -2.00 6.58 7.80
N GLN A 134 -1.03 5.72 8.11
CA GLN A 134 0.01 5.31 7.16
C GLN A 134 -0.60 4.60 5.94
N LEU A 135 -1.51 3.65 6.14
CA LEU A 135 -2.12 2.89 5.06
C LEU A 135 -2.96 3.78 4.13
N PHE A 136 -3.81 4.65 4.68
CA PHE A 136 -4.59 5.58 3.87
C PHE A 136 -3.73 6.60 3.14
N TYR A 137 -2.64 7.05 3.75
CA TYR A 137 -1.69 7.94 3.11
C TYR A 137 -1.04 7.24 1.90
N VAL A 138 -0.46 6.05 2.10
CA VAL A 138 0.17 5.26 1.04
C VAL A 138 -0.83 4.90 -0.05
N GLU A 139 -2.07 4.51 0.29
CA GLU A 139 -3.13 4.23 -0.68
C GLU A 139 -3.46 5.45 -1.52
N THR A 140 -3.70 6.59 -0.88
CA THR A 140 -4.07 7.83 -1.58
C THR A 140 -2.94 8.28 -2.51
N VAL A 141 -1.70 8.29 -2.03
CA VAL A 141 -0.53 8.65 -2.84
C VAL A 141 -0.39 7.70 -4.03
N THR A 142 -0.45 6.39 -3.79
CA THR A 142 -0.25 5.38 -4.83
C THR A 142 -1.36 5.46 -5.89
N ARG A 143 -2.61 5.71 -5.49
CA ARG A 143 -3.75 5.91 -6.40
C ARG A 143 -3.58 7.16 -7.26
N LEU A 144 -3.19 8.30 -6.67
CA LEU A 144 -2.94 9.54 -7.40
C LEU A 144 -1.76 9.42 -8.37
N MET A 145 -0.70 8.70 -7.97
CA MET A 145 0.41 8.36 -8.85
C MET A 145 -0.05 7.48 -10.00
N MET A 146 -0.86 6.44 -9.72
CA MET A 146 -1.41 5.53 -10.73
C MET A 146 -2.23 6.30 -11.78
N GLU A 147 -3.11 7.21 -11.37
CA GLU A 147 -3.87 8.06 -12.30
C GLU A 147 -2.93 8.83 -13.23
N SER A 148 -1.90 9.46 -12.64
CA SER A 148 -0.94 10.26 -13.39
C SER A 148 -0.16 9.42 -14.40
N PHE A 149 0.22 8.19 -14.03
CA PHE A 149 0.88 7.26 -14.93
C PHE A 149 -0.05 6.73 -16.02
N ARG A 150 -1.32 6.44 -15.69
CA ARG A 150 -2.32 6.00 -16.67
C ARG A 150 -2.53 7.04 -17.77
N ARG A 151 -2.55 8.34 -17.42
CA ARG A 151 -2.62 9.45 -18.39
C ARG A 151 -1.40 9.51 -19.32
N GLY A 152 -0.23 9.06 -18.84
CA GLY A 152 1.00 8.98 -19.63
C GLY A 152 1.10 7.76 -20.55
N GLY A 153 0.14 6.83 -20.48
CA GLY A 153 0.13 5.59 -21.27
C GLY A 153 1.06 4.50 -20.74
N GLU A 154 0.95 3.30 -21.35
CA GLU A 154 1.81 2.17 -21.01
C GLU A 154 3.29 2.46 -21.34
N ALA A 155 4.19 1.79 -20.64
CA ALA A 155 5.62 1.95 -20.84
C ALA A 155 6.33 0.61 -21.01
N SER A 156 7.17 0.53 -22.04
CA SER A 156 7.98 -0.65 -22.35
C SER A 156 9.27 -0.78 -21.52
N LYS A 157 9.62 0.26 -20.76
CA LYS A 157 10.83 0.32 -19.92
C LYS A 157 10.52 0.98 -18.56
N PRO A 158 11.22 0.62 -17.48
CA PRO A 158 11.11 1.30 -16.20
C PRO A 158 11.47 2.79 -16.33
N LYS A 159 10.58 3.68 -15.88
CA LYS A 159 10.71 5.14 -15.85
C LYS A 159 10.78 5.70 -14.43
N ARG A 160 10.27 4.95 -13.45
CA ARG A 160 10.16 5.35 -12.04
C ARG A 160 10.44 4.16 -11.14
N VAL A 161 10.93 4.45 -9.94
CA VAL A 161 11.15 3.46 -8.88
C VAL A 161 10.34 3.90 -7.67
N VAL A 162 9.56 2.99 -7.11
CA VAL A 162 8.87 3.17 -5.83
C VAL A 162 9.48 2.18 -4.85
N ILE A 163 9.96 2.69 -3.73
CA ILE A 163 10.56 1.89 -2.65
C ILE A 163 9.60 1.96 -1.46
N ILE A 164 9.13 0.81 -0.99
CA ILE A 164 8.34 0.70 0.23
C ILE A 164 9.20 0.02 1.28
N ASP A 165 9.50 0.76 2.34
CA ASP A 165 10.04 0.18 3.56
C ASP A 165 8.92 -0.34 4.47
N GLU A 166 9.21 -1.36 5.25
CA GLU A 166 8.22 -2.12 6.04
C GLU A 166 6.96 -2.48 5.26
N ALA A 167 7.16 -3.07 4.07
CA ALA A 167 6.09 -3.41 3.13
C ALA A 167 4.97 -4.29 3.72
N HIS A 168 5.22 -5.00 4.82
CA HIS A 168 4.23 -5.84 5.49
C HIS A 168 3.09 -5.03 6.13
N ILE A 169 3.34 -3.75 6.46
CA ILE A 169 2.33 -2.82 6.95
C ILE A 169 1.32 -2.48 5.84
N PHE A 170 1.81 -2.34 4.60
CA PHE A 170 1.03 -1.82 3.47
C PHE A 170 0.45 -2.90 2.55
N LEU A 171 1.09 -4.06 2.51
CA LEU A 171 0.75 -5.19 1.64
C LEU A 171 0.47 -6.46 2.47
N PRO A 172 -0.43 -6.39 3.47
CA PRO A 172 -0.63 -7.47 4.41
C PRO A 172 -1.18 -8.72 3.73
N ARG A 173 -0.79 -9.88 4.24
CA ARG A 173 -1.35 -11.17 3.87
C ARG A 173 -2.80 -11.25 4.35
N SER A 174 -3.74 -11.13 3.42
CA SER A 174 -5.18 -11.27 3.68
C SER A 174 -5.69 -12.59 3.12
N SER A 175 -6.39 -13.36 3.95
CA SER A 175 -7.01 -14.64 3.57
C SER A 175 -8.36 -14.48 2.87
N GLN A 176 -8.99 -13.30 2.92
CA GLN A 176 -10.39 -13.13 2.52
C GLN A 176 -10.60 -12.25 1.28
N ARG A 177 -9.75 -11.25 1.01
CA ARG A 177 -9.82 -10.39 -0.19
C ARG A 177 -8.47 -9.74 -0.51
N GLU A 178 -8.30 -9.38 -1.78
CA GLU A 178 -7.17 -8.60 -2.26
C GLU A 178 -7.09 -7.23 -1.61
N SER A 179 -5.92 -6.90 -1.06
CA SER A 179 -5.62 -5.53 -0.67
C SER A 179 -5.66 -4.65 -1.92
N PRO A 180 -6.48 -3.58 -1.96
CA PRO A 180 -6.49 -2.65 -3.09
C PRO A 180 -5.09 -2.14 -3.45
N LEU A 181 -4.23 -1.95 -2.44
CA LEU A 181 -2.83 -1.58 -2.63
C LEU A 181 -2.03 -2.66 -3.37
N SER A 182 -2.17 -3.94 -2.99
CA SER A 182 -1.49 -5.04 -3.70
C SER A 182 -1.79 -5.01 -5.19
N ARG A 183 -3.07 -4.80 -5.55
CA ARG A 183 -3.49 -4.71 -6.94
C ARG A 183 -2.85 -3.53 -7.66
N ILE A 184 -2.89 -2.35 -7.04
CA ILE A 184 -2.28 -1.12 -7.59
C ILE A 184 -0.78 -1.36 -7.85
N PHE A 185 -0.04 -1.95 -6.91
CA PHE A 185 1.39 -2.24 -7.08
C PHE A 185 1.69 -3.21 -8.23
N ILE A 186 0.83 -4.21 -8.44
CA ILE A 186 0.98 -5.13 -9.58
C ILE A 186 0.72 -4.40 -10.90
N GLU A 187 -0.31 -3.55 -10.96
CA GLU A 187 -0.68 -2.81 -12.17
C GLU A 187 0.32 -1.71 -12.53
N LEU A 188 0.99 -1.09 -11.54
CA LEU A 188 1.97 -0.01 -11.74
C LEU A 188 3.12 -0.41 -12.69
N ARG A 189 3.43 -1.72 -12.78
CA ARG A 189 4.41 -2.27 -13.73
C ARG A 189 4.06 -1.95 -15.19
N LYS A 190 2.77 -1.98 -15.58
CA LYS A 190 2.31 -1.70 -16.95
C LYS A 190 2.68 -0.29 -17.40
N TYR A 191 2.82 0.63 -16.45
CA TYR A 191 3.15 2.02 -16.68
C TYR A 191 4.63 2.34 -16.44
N GLY A 192 5.48 1.32 -16.35
CA GLY A 192 6.94 1.50 -16.23
C GLY A 192 7.39 1.89 -14.82
N VAL A 193 6.63 1.52 -13.79
CA VAL A 193 7.07 1.70 -12.39
C VAL A 193 7.68 0.41 -11.89
N MET A 194 8.92 0.49 -11.39
CA MET A 194 9.60 -0.58 -10.69
C MET A 194 9.31 -0.47 -9.19
N GLY A 195 8.74 -1.53 -8.60
CA GLY A 195 8.55 -1.63 -7.15
C GLY A 195 9.75 -2.31 -6.47
N ILE A 196 10.24 -1.72 -5.38
CA ILE A 196 11.19 -2.34 -4.46
C ILE A 196 10.50 -2.42 -3.10
N LEU A 197 10.36 -3.65 -2.59
CA LEU A 197 9.67 -3.92 -1.33
C LEU A 197 10.69 -4.42 -0.31
N ILE A 198 10.76 -3.76 0.83
CA ILE A 198 11.68 -4.09 1.92
C ILE A 198 10.82 -4.45 3.13
N THR A 199 11.12 -5.57 3.78
CA THR A 199 10.36 -6.01 4.95
C THR A 199 11.18 -6.97 5.80
N GLN A 200 10.97 -6.91 7.11
CA GLN A 200 11.50 -7.88 8.07
C GLN A 200 10.54 -9.07 8.27
N SER A 201 9.29 -8.94 7.85
CA SER A 201 8.21 -9.91 8.04
C SER A 201 7.67 -10.42 6.70
N PRO A 202 8.42 -11.25 5.94
CA PRO A 202 7.99 -11.73 4.63
C PRO A 202 6.79 -12.68 4.72
N LEU A 203 6.56 -13.32 5.87
CA LEU A 203 5.37 -14.14 6.14
C LEU A 203 4.07 -13.31 6.18
N ASP A 204 4.17 -12.01 6.43
CA ASP A 204 3.03 -11.11 6.56
C ASP A 204 2.71 -10.38 5.25
N ILE A 205 3.46 -10.65 4.17
CA ILE A 205 3.23 -10.08 2.84
C ILE A 205 2.24 -10.95 2.04
N ASP A 206 1.39 -10.29 1.26
CA ASP A 206 0.55 -10.91 0.21
C ASP A 206 1.39 -11.81 -0.72
N GLU A 207 1.04 -13.10 -0.76
CA GLU A 207 1.78 -14.09 -1.53
C GLU A 207 1.83 -13.77 -3.03
N ARG A 208 0.81 -13.11 -3.58
CA ARG A 208 0.80 -12.71 -5.00
C ARG A 208 1.87 -11.69 -5.31
N ILE A 209 2.15 -10.78 -4.38
CA ILE A 209 3.25 -9.82 -4.53
C ILE A 209 4.57 -10.58 -4.58
N LEU A 210 4.77 -11.53 -3.66
CA LEU A 210 5.98 -12.36 -3.63
C LEU A 210 6.14 -13.19 -4.91
N VAL A 211 5.06 -13.77 -5.43
CA VAL A 211 5.08 -14.54 -6.69
C VAL A 211 5.40 -13.63 -7.89
N ASN A 212 4.85 -12.42 -7.94
CA ASN A 212 5.02 -11.49 -9.07
C ASN A 212 6.36 -10.73 -9.07
N THR A 213 7.17 -10.81 -8.01
CA THR A 213 8.49 -10.18 -7.97
C THR A 213 9.52 -10.94 -8.81
N SER A 214 10.19 -10.23 -9.73
CA SER A 214 11.21 -10.79 -10.62
C SER A 214 12.59 -10.95 -9.97
N LEU A 215 12.85 -10.27 -8.86
CA LEU A 215 14.11 -10.33 -8.12
C LEU A 215 13.80 -10.41 -6.64
N LYS A 216 14.41 -11.39 -5.97
CA LYS A 216 14.31 -11.57 -4.52
C LYS A 216 15.70 -11.51 -3.92
N ILE A 217 15.85 -10.74 -2.85
CA ILE A 217 17.11 -10.58 -2.13
C ILE A 217 16.82 -10.89 -0.67
N SER A 218 17.56 -11.84 -0.10
CA SER A 218 17.48 -12.15 1.33
C SER A 218 18.84 -11.90 1.98
N LEU A 219 18.79 -11.20 3.11
CA LEU A 219 19.89 -11.11 4.05
C LEU A 219 19.78 -12.26 5.08
N THR A 220 20.58 -12.18 6.14
CA THR A 220 20.56 -13.13 7.25
C THR A 220 19.18 -13.18 7.90
N LEU A 221 18.69 -14.39 8.19
CA LEU A 221 17.42 -14.63 8.87
C LEU A 221 17.64 -15.65 9.99
N ASN A 222 16.99 -15.47 11.14
CA ASN A 222 17.19 -16.30 12.33
C ASN A 222 15.92 -17.05 12.78
N GLU A 223 14.73 -16.50 12.51
CA GLU A 223 13.46 -17.11 12.94
C GLU A 223 13.13 -18.35 12.08
N PRO A 224 12.94 -19.54 12.68
CA PRO A 224 12.82 -20.79 11.93
C PRO A 224 11.71 -20.84 10.87
N LYS A 225 10.53 -20.27 11.15
CA LYS A 225 9.41 -20.29 10.19
C LYS A 225 9.71 -19.41 8.99
N THR A 226 10.24 -18.21 9.22
CA THR A 226 10.65 -17.24 8.21
C THR A 226 11.80 -17.79 7.37
N LEU A 227 12.79 -18.40 8.02
CA LEU A 227 13.91 -19.07 7.36
C LEU A 227 13.41 -20.15 6.39
N ASN A 228 12.54 -21.05 6.86
CA ASN A 228 11.96 -22.10 6.04
C ASN A 228 11.17 -21.51 4.86
N TYR A 229 10.30 -20.54 5.15
CA TYR A 229 9.48 -19.89 4.14
C TYR A 229 10.32 -19.23 3.03
N VAL A 230 11.28 -18.39 3.40
CA VAL A 230 12.15 -17.69 2.45
C VAL A 230 13.03 -18.68 1.68
N ALA A 231 13.58 -19.71 2.34
CA ALA A 231 14.39 -20.72 1.67
C ALA A 231 13.60 -21.47 0.58
N ARG A 232 12.34 -21.84 0.83
CA ARG A 232 11.48 -22.47 -0.18
C ARG A 232 11.24 -21.56 -1.38
N ILE A 233 11.01 -20.27 -1.14
CA ILE A 233 10.82 -19.28 -2.23
C ILE A 233 12.10 -19.12 -3.06
N LEU A 234 13.27 -19.12 -2.43
CA LEU A 234 14.56 -18.95 -3.13
C LEU A 234 15.03 -20.22 -3.85
N ALA A 235 14.66 -21.41 -3.35
CA ALA A 235 15.08 -22.69 -3.91
C ALA A 235 14.51 -22.97 -5.33
N GLY A 236 13.30 -22.46 -5.61
CA GLY A 236 12.55 -22.78 -6.82
C GLY A 236 11.81 -24.12 -6.74
N PHE A 237 11.30 -24.62 -7.87
CA PHE A 237 10.66 -25.93 -7.98
C PHE A 237 11.73 -27.05 -7.77
N GLU A 238 11.82 -27.51 -6.53
CA GLU A 238 12.47 -28.73 -5.98
C GLU A 238 13.89 -29.16 -6.40
N ILE A 239 14.78 -29.17 -5.40
CA ILE A 239 15.57 -30.34 -4.96
C ILE A 239 15.58 -30.24 -3.42
N GLY A 240 15.10 -31.23 -2.66
CA GLY A 240 14.95 -31.14 -1.18
C GLY A 240 16.22 -30.68 -0.46
N ASP A 241 17.38 -31.15 -0.92
CA ASP A 241 18.70 -30.78 -0.40
C ASP A 241 19.01 -29.28 -0.53
N ARG A 242 18.45 -28.61 -1.55
CA ARG A 242 18.68 -27.19 -1.81
C ARG A 242 17.99 -26.31 -0.77
N VAL A 243 16.79 -26.68 -0.32
CA VAL A 243 16.07 -25.90 0.70
C VAL A 243 16.86 -25.89 2.00
N GLU A 244 17.34 -27.06 2.44
CA GLU A 244 18.15 -27.17 3.66
C GLU A 244 19.51 -26.46 3.52
N ALA A 245 20.16 -26.55 2.36
CA ALA A 245 21.38 -25.78 2.09
C ALA A 245 21.15 -24.26 2.16
N ILE A 246 20.08 -23.76 1.55
CA ILE A 246 19.72 -22.34 1.60
C ILE A 246 19.39 -21.92 3.03
N LYS A 247 18.65 -22.73 3.79
CA LYS A 247 18.35 -22.47 5.21
C LYS A 247 19.64 -22.33 6.02
N ALA A 248 20.58 -23.25 5.87
CA ALA A 248 21.86 -23.20 6.57
C ALA A 248 22.66 -21.94 6.24
N ILE A 249 22.68 -21.54 4.95
CA ILE A 249 23.36 -20.32 4.50
C ILE A 249 22.66 -19.07 5.07
N LEU A 250 21.34 -18.97 4.97
CA LEU A 250 20.58 -17.81 5.47
C LEU A 250 20.73 -17.62 6.99
N ALA A 251 20.83 -18.71 7.75
CA ALA A 251 21.00 -18.69 9.20
C ALA A 251 22.39 -18.21 9.65
N SER A 252 23.41 -18.37 8.80
CA SER A 252 24.82 -18.10 9.12
C SER A 252 25.46 -17.02 8.24
N LEU A 253 24.65 -16.36 7.40
CA LEU A 253 25.12 -15.40 6.41
C LEU A 253 25.84 -14.23 7.10
N PRO A 254 27.13 -13.97 6.78
CA PRO A 254 27.86 -12.86 7.38
C PRO A 254 27.32 -11.51 6.89
N ARG A 255 27.51 -10.46 7.69
CA ARG A 255 27.17 -9.08 7.29
C ARG A 255 27.84 -8.73 5.97
N GLY A 256 27.11 -8.03 5.10
CA GLY A 256 27.59 -7.67 3.76
C GLY A 256 27.51 -8.81 2.75
N TYR A 257 26.78 -9.88 3.03
CA TYR A 257 26.41 -10.90 2.05
C TYR A 257 24.90 -10.96 1.89
N ALA A 258 24.45 -11.46 0.75
CA ALA A 258 23.04 -11.67 0.44
C ALA A 258 22.86 -12.90 -0.45
N ILE A 259 21.72 -13.58 -0.32
CA ILE A 259 21.25 -14.52 -1.34
C ILE A 259 20.34 -13.76 -2.30
N VAL A 260 20.64 -13.84 -3.59
CA VAL A 260 19.86 -13.19 -4.65
C VAL A 260 19.29 -14.22 -5.59
N LYS A 261 17.98 -14.19 -5.79
CA LYS A 261 17.25 -15.04 -6.73
C LYS A 261 16.56 -14.18 -7.79
N PRO A 262 17.18 -14.00 -8.96
CA PRO A 262 16.49 -13.53 -10.15
C PRO A 262 15.51 -14.60 -10.64
N SER A 263 14.38 -14.19 -11.21
CA SER A 263 13.38 -15.10 -11.77
C SER A 263 13.91 -15.86 -12.98
N VAL A 264 14.84 -15.26 -13.73
CA VAL A 264 15.44 -15.83 -14.95
C VAL A 264 16.49 -16.92 -14.68
N LEU A 265 17.03 -17.00 -13.46
CA LEU A 265 18.07 -17.98 -13.11
C LEU A 265 17.45 -19.19 -12.41
N PRO A 266 17.92 -20.43 -12.68
CA PRO A 266 17.37 -21.64 -12.04
C PRO A 266 17.79 -21.76 -10.56
N SER A 267 18.93 -21.20 -10.19
CA SER A 267 19.50 -21.29 -8.84
C SER A 267 19.76 -19.89 -8.27
N PRO A 268 19.64 -19.70 -6.94
CA PRO A 268 20.03 -18.46 -6.30
C PRO A 268 21.55 -18.27 -6.32
N LEU A 269 21.98 -17.02 -6.19
CA LEU A 269 23.38 -16.60 -6.14
C LEU A 269 23.70 -16.10 -4.74
N LEU A 270 24.82 -16.55 -4.17
CA LEU A 270 25.43 -15.90 -3.01
C LEU A 270 26.26 -14.72 -3.51
N ILE A 271 25.92 -13.52 -3.09
CA ILE A 271 26.65 -12.30 -3.46
C ILE A 271 27.26 -11.63 -2.24
N ARG A 272 28.40 -10.99 -2.44
CA ARG A 272 28.97 -10.05 -1.48
C ARG A 272 28.50 -8.64 -1.85
N LEU A 273 27.79 -8.00 -0.93
CA LEU A 273 27.42 -6.60 -1.02
C LEU A 273 28.68 -5.77 -0.85
N LYS A 274 29.00 -4.94 -1.85
CA LYS A 274 29.96 -3.87 -1.67
C LYS A 274 29.27 -2.81 -0.82
N THR A 275 29.83 -2.48 0.33
CA THR A 275 29.41 -1.31 1.09
C THR A 275 29.43 -0.09 0.16
N PRO A 276 28.38 0.74 0.15
CA PRO A 276 28.50 2.07 -0.44
C PRO A 276 29.72 2.74 0.19
N ILE A 277 30.54 3.40 -0.62
CA ILE A 277 31.59 4.30 -0.14
C ILE A 277 30.94 5.18 0.92
N SER A 278 31.51 5.20 2.14
CA SER A 278 30.92 5.94 3.26
C SER A 278 30.63 7.37 2.83
N ALA A 279 29.48 7.89 3.26
CA ALA A 279 29.12 9.29 3.16
C ALA A 279 29.96 10.15 4.14
N ASP A 280 31.28 9.95 4.16
CA ASP A 280 32.24 10.75 4.93
C ASP A 280 32.84 11.90 4.09
N LYS A 281 32.23 12.25 2.95
CA LYS A 281 32.59 13.44 2.16
C LYS A 281 31.39 14.04 1.46
N ALA A 282 30.60 14.83 2.19
CA ALA A 282 29.86 15.99 1.67
C ALA A 282 29.53 16.93 2.83
#